data_AF-A0A1I0PFU6-F1
#
_entry.id   AF-A0A1I0PFU6-F1
#
_cell.length_a   1.000
_cell.length_b   1.000
_cell.length_c   1.000
_cell.angle_alpha   90.00
_cell.angle_beta   90.00
_cell.angle_gamma   90.00
#
_symmetry.space_group_name_H-M   'P 1'
#
loop_
_entity.id
_entity.type
_entity.pdbx_description
1 polymer ?
#
loop_
_entity_poly.entity_id
_entity_poly.type
_entity_poly.pdbx_seq_one_letter_code
_entity_poly.pdbx_strand_id
1 'polypeptide(L)'
;MGQTTPSDWNLRRFNAAMGVLHFLQGAVMLSLSSSRRWTVTATRLDFNTESQQLEPVMESIGTIELAYLAVAFLFISAIAHALIATVLYDRYVSYLKQGTNPYRWYEYAVSASIMVVLIAMLAGVWDLGTLIALFGLVAVMNLCGLVMERHNRLTTDTDWSSFVVGSVAGVVPWLVIAVSIIGTFDAGGSPPDFVIIIYVSLFVLFNLFAINMLLQYLEVWKWQDYLYGERAYIVLSLVAKSLLAWQVYFGALNSPV
;
A
#
# COMPACT_ATOMS: atom_id res chain seq x y z
N MET A 1 12.83 -16.06 25.63
CA MET A 1 11.96 -17.04 24.94
C MET A 1 12.82 -17.77 23.92
N GLY A 2 12.60 -19.07 23.67
CA GLY A 2 13.37 -19.80 22.64
C GLY A 2 13.06 -19.29 21.23
N GLN A 3 14.03 -19.37 20.31
CA GLN A 3 13.80 -19.04 18.89
C GLN A 3 12.77 -20.02 18.30
N THR A 4 11.67 -19.51 17.77
CA THR A 4 10.66 -20.35 17.11
C THR A 4 11.07 -20.66 15.67
N THR A 5 10.49 -21.73 15.13
CA THR A 5 10.67 -22.16 13.75
C THR A 5 9.42 -21.88 12.91
N PRO A 6 9.54 -21.75 11.58
CA PRO A 6 8.38 -21.59 10.70
C PRO A 6 7.29 -22.66 10.85
N SER A 7 7.68 -23.89 11.23
CA SER A 7 6.76 -24.99 11.53
C SER A 7 5.90 -24.74 12.77
N ASP A 8 6.47 -24.12 13.81
CA ASP A 8 5.74 -23.84 15.06
C ASP A 8 4.54 -22.92 14.82
N TRP A 9 4.64 -22.06 13.80
CA TRP A 9 3.60 -21.12 13.40
C TRP A 9 2.74 -21.60 12.23
N ASN A 10 2.99 -22.79 11.68
CA ASN A 10 2.30 -23.31 10.49
C ASN A 10 2.27 -22.31 9.31
N LEU A 11 3.39 -21.60 9.06
CA LEU A 11 3.42 -20.47 8.12
C LEU A 11 3.00 -20.82 6.70
N ARG A 12 3.18 -22.08 6.26
CA ARG A 12 2.66 -22.55 4.96
C ARG A 12 1.14 -22.44 4.87
N ARG A 13 0.44 -23.01 5.86
CA ARG A 13 -1.02 -23.02 5.94
C ARG A 13 -1.54 -21.61 6.17
N PHE A 14 -0.83 -20.83 6.98
CA PHE A 14 -1.18 -19.43 7.23
C PHE A 14 -1.12 -18.59 5.95
N ASN A 15 -0.03 -18.66 5.19
CA ASN A 15 0.07 -18.00 3.88
C ASN A 15 -1.02 -18.49 2.91
N ALA A 16 -1.27 -19.80 2.83
CA ALA A 16 -2.32 -20.35 1.97
C ALA A 16 -3.71 -19.78 2.32
N ALA A 17 -4.06 -19.75 3.61
CA ALA A 17 -5.32 -19.20 4.09
C ALA A 17 -5.45 -17.70 3.74
N MET A 18 -4.38 -16.93 3.94
CA MET A 18 -4.36 -15.50 3.61
C MET A 18 -4.50 -15.26 2.10
N GLY A 19 -3.85 -16.08 1.29
CA GLY A 19 -4.00 -16.03 -0.17
C GLY A 19 -5.44 -16.30 -0.62
N VAL A 20 -6.09 -17.32 -0.04
CA VAL A 20 -7.51 -17.62 -0.31
C VAL A 20 -8.41 -16.47 0.13
N LEU A 21 -8.20 -15.89 1.32
CA LEU A 21 -9.00 -14.76 1.82
C LEU A 21 -8.87 -13.54 0.92
N HIS A 22 -7.67 -13.19 0.46
CA HIS A 22 -7.47 -12.11 -0.50
C HIS A 22 -8.16 -12.38 -1.84
N PHE A 23 -8.01 -13.60 -2.37
CA PHE A 23 -8.63 -13.99 -3.64
C PHE A 23 -10.16 -13.91 -3.57
N LEU A 24 -10.77 -14.49 -2.52
CA LEU A 24 -12.21 -14.49 -2.35
C LEU A 24 -12.76 -13.06 -2.22
N GLN A 25 -12.10 -12.19 -1.46
CA GLN A 25 -12.51 -10.79 -1.37
C GLN A 25 -12.44 -10.09 -2.73
N GLY A 26 -11.36 -10.27 -3.49
CA GLY A 26 -11.22 -9.68 -4.83
C GLY A 26 -12.29 -10.21 -5.79
N ALA A 27 -12.56 -11.52 -5.77
CA ALA A 27 -13.56 -12.15 -6.62
C ALA A 27 -14.99 -11.70 -6.28
N VAL A 28 -15.34 -11.63 -4.99
CA VAL A 28 -16.63 -11.14 -4.52
C VAL A 28 -16.80 -9.65 -4.86
N MET A 29 -15.77 -8.83 -4.63
CA MET A 29 -15.85 -7.41 -4.95
C MET A 29 -16.03 -7.19 -6.45
N LEU A 30 -15.32 -7.94 -7.30
CA LEU A 30 -15.46 -7.86 -8.75
C LEU A 30 -16.85 -8.28 -9.21
N SER A 31 -17.41 -9.37 -8.66
CA SER A 31 -18.75 -9.86 -9.04
C SER A 31 -19.88 -8.94 -8.59
N LEU A 32 -19.68 -8.21 -7.48
CA LEU A 32 -20.66 -7.27 -6.94
C LEU A 32 -20.50 -5.83 -7.46
N SER A 33 -19.38 -5.50 -8.12
CA SER A 33 -19.09 -4.14 -8.57
C SER A 33 -19.83 -3.79 -9.85
N SER A 34 -20.37 -2.56 -9.91
CA SER A 34 -20.80 -1.92 -11.16
C SER A 34 -19.65 -1.14 -11.79
N SER A 35 -19.66 -0.95 -13.11
CA SER A 35 -18.67 -0.13 -13.80
C SER A 35 -18.68 1.30 -13.26
N ARG A 36 -17.52 1.81 -12.88
CA ARG A 36 -17.35 3.20 -12.45
C ARG A 36 -16.01 3.69 -12.98
N ARG A 37 -16.10 4.50 -14.03
CA ARG A 37 -14.96 5.07 -14.73
C ARG A 37 -14.53 6.36 -14.07
N TRP A 38 -13.24 6.45 -13.78
CA TRP A 38 -12.62 7.65 -13.28
C TRP A 38 -11.62 8.22 -14.27
N THR A 39 -11.67 9.53 -14.40
CA THR A 39 -10.81 10.28 -15.30
C THR A 39 -9.39 10.30 -14.77
N VAL A 40 -8.45 10.13 -15.68
CA VAL A 40 -7.04 10.43 -15.47
C VAL A 40 -6.71 11.64 -16.33
N THR A 41 -6.01 12.60 -15.74
CA THR A 41 -5.64 13.84 -16.41
C THR A 41 -4.13 13.91 -16.67
N ALA A 42 -3.72 14.77 -17.58
CA ALA A 42 -2.36 15.24 -17.69
C ALA A 42 -2.36 16.76 -17.83
N THR A 43 -1.31 17.39 -17.31
CA THR A 43 -1.12 18.83 -17.45
C THR A 43 -0.35 19.13 -18.73
N ARG A 44 -0.92 19.95 -19.61
CA ARG A 44 -0.22 20.54 -20.76
C ARG A 44 -0.13 22.06 -20.60
N LEU A 45 0.84 22.67 -21.28
CA LEU A 45 0.90 24.12 -21.38
C LEU A 45 0.10 24.57 -22.58
N ASP A 46 -0.74 25.58 -22.38
CA ASP A 46 -1.44 26.30 -23.45
C ASP A 46 -0.96 27.74 -23.49
N PHE A 47 -0.88 28.33 -24.69
CA PHE A 47 -0.45 29.71 -24.84
C PHE A 47 -1.67 30.64 -24.81
N ASN A 48 -1.80 31.41 -23.74
CA ASN A 48 -2.84 32.42 -23.61
C ASN A 48 -2.42 33.70 -24.37
N THR A 49 -3.15 33.99 -25.45
CA THR A 49 -2.84 35.13 -26.34
C THR A 49 -3.14 36.49 -25.72
N GLU A 50 -4.00 36.57 -24.69
CA GLU A 50 -4.31 37.81 -23.99
C GLU A 50 -3.24 38.14 -22.95
N SER A 51 -2.85 37.17 -22.12
CA SER A 51 -1.81 37.35 -21.11
C SER A 51 -0.38 37.23 -21.67
N GLN A 52 -0.24 36.72 -22.90
CA GLN A 52 1.04 36.40 -23.55
C GLN A 52 1.91 35.44 -22.70
N GLN A 53 1.26 34.48 -22.03
CA GLN A 53 1.90 33.53 -21.12
C GLN A 53 1.52 32.09 -21.43
N LEU A 54 2.39 31.16 -21.01
CA LEU A 54 2.07 29.73 -20.99
C LEU A 54 1.35 29.43 -19.67
N GLU A 55 0.14 28.89 -19.77
CA GLU A 55 -0.72 28.56 -18.63
C GLU A 55 -0.93 27.03 -18.57
N PRO A 56 -0.87 26.41 -17.38
CA PRO A 56 -1.13 24.98 -17.24
C PRO A 56 -2.63 24.69 -17.39
N VAL A 57 -2.97 23.77 -18.28
CA VAL A 57 -4.33 23.28 -18.51
C VAL A 57 -4.39 21.79 -18.20
N MET A 58 -5.32 21.40 -17.33
CA MET A 58 -5.61 20.00 -17.04
C MET A 58 -6.48 19.42 -18.16
N GLU A 59 -5.99 18.37 -18.80
CA GLU A 59 -6.69 17.67 -19.88
C GLU A 59 -6.97 16.22 -19.49
N SER A 60 -8.18 15.74 -19.78
CA SER A 60 -8.54 14.32 -19.62
C SER A 60 -7.87 13.48 -20.70
N ILE A 61 -7.03 12.53 -20.30
CA ILE A 61 -6.30 11.64 -21.22
C ILE A 61 -6.87 10.23 -21.29
N GLY A 62 -7.83 9.89 -20.43
CA GLY A 62 -8.47 8.58 -20.41
C GLY A 62 -9.25 8.31 -19.14
N THR A 63 -9.78 7.10 -19.05
CA THR A 63 -10.49 6.64 -17.84
C THR A 63 -10.02 5.26 -17.41
N ILE A 64 -10.09 4.99 -16.11
CA ILE A 64 -9.79 3.69 -15.49
C ILE A 64 -11.04 3.23 -14.74
N GLU A 65 -11.34 1.93 -14.80
CA GLU A 65 -12.39 1.32 -13.99
C GLU A 65 -11.89 1.19 -12.53
N LEU A 66 -12.55 1.92 -11.63
CA LEU A 66 -12.17 2.00 -10.22
C LEU A 66 -12.19 0.62 -9.53
N ALA A 67 -13.16 -0.21 -9.92
CA ALA A 67 -13.29 -1.57 -9.42
C ALA A 67 -12.04 -2.41 -9.69
N TYR A 68 -11.42 -2.27 -10.87
CA TYR A 68 -10.20 -3.01 -11.22
C TYR A 68 -9.02 -2.58 -10.36
N LEU A 69 -8.87 -1.28 -10.11
CA LEU A 69 -7.83 -0.77 -9.22
C LEU A 69 -8.01 -1.26 -7.78
N ALA A 70 -9.26 -1.31 -7.31
CA ALA A 70 -9.61 -1.75 -5.97
C ALA A 70 -9.44 -3.26 -5.73
N VAL A 71 -9.54 -4.10 -6.77
CA VAL A 71 -9.29 -5.55 -6.63
C VAL A 71 -7.85 -5.94 -6.98
N ALA A 72 -7.12 -5.12 -7.73
CA ALA A 72 -5.77 -5.44 -8.17
C ALA A 72 -4.82 -5.72 -6.99
N PHE A 73 -4.83 -4.88 -5.95
CA PHE A 73 -3.96 -5.09 -4.79
C PHE A 73 -4.33 -6.35 -3.99
N LEU A 74 -5.61 -6.78 -4.01
CA LEU A 74 -6.04 -8.04 -3.39
C LEU A 74 -5.49 -9.23 -4.17
N PHE A 75 -5.62 -9.22 -5.50
CA PHE A 75 -5.12 -10.33 -6.33
C PHE A 75 -3.60 -10.43 -6.31
N ILE A 76 -2.88 -9.32 -6.27
CA ILE A 76 -1.42 -9.31 -6.10
C ILE A 76 -1.03 -10.02 -4.79
N SER A 77 -1.65 -9.67 -3.66
CA SER A 77 -1.39 -10.36 -2.39
C SER A 77 -1.80 -11.83 -2.44
N ALA A 78 -2.93 -12.15 -3.07
CA ALA A 78 -3.39 -13.54 -3.21
C ALA A 78 -2.36 -14.39 -3.97
N ILE A 79 -1.83 -13.88 -5.08
CA ILE A 79 -0.81 -14.54 -5.89
C ILE A 79 0.48 -14.70 -5.09
N ALA A 80 0.96 -13.65 -4.43
CA ALA A 80 2.18 -13.71 -3.64
C ALA A 80 2.08 -14.77 -2.52
N HIS A 81 0.98 -14.78 -1.77
CA HIS A 81 0.74 -15.78 -0.74
C HIS A 81 0.61 -17.20 -1.31
N ALA A 82 -0.07 -17.36 -2.45
CA ALA A 82 -0.18 -18.66 -3.11
C ALA A 82 1.19 -19.19 -3.56
N LEU A 83 2.03 -18.33 -4.15
CA LEU A 83 3.40 -18.66 -4.54
C LEU A 83 4.26 -19.02 -3.32
N ILE A 84 4.19 -18.24 -2.24
CA ILE A 84 4.89 -18.52 -0.98
C ILE A 84 4.44 -19.86 -0.38
N ALA A 85 3.14 -20.17 -0.40
CA ALA A 85 2.61 -21.41 0.16
C ALA A 85 2.88 -22.66 -0.69
N THR A 86 3.25 -22.48 -1.96
CA THR A 86 3.48 -23.56 -2.92
C THR A 86 4.94 -23.61 -3.36
N VAL A 87 5.27 -23.02 -4.51
CA VAL A 87 6.55 -23.20 -5.22
C VAL A 87 7.72 -22.45 -4.60
N LEU A 88 7.46 -21.39 -3.81
CA LEU A 88 8.49 -20.57 -3.18
C LEU A 88 8.72 -20.92 -1.69
N TYR A 89 8.00 -21.90 -1.13
CA TYR A 89 7.97 -22.12 0.32
C TYR A 89 9.35 -22.42 0.92
N ASP A 90 10.15 -23.28 0.29
CA ASP A 90 11.46 -23.64 0.82
C ASP A 90 12.44 -22.45 0.79
N ARG A 91 12.37 -21.62 -0.27
CA ARG A 91 13.17 -20.40 -0.36
C ARG A 91 12.71 -19.34 0.63
N TYR A 92 11.40 -19.21 0.81
CA TYR A 92 10.80 -18.35 1.84
C TYR A 92 11.31 -18.74 3.23
N VAL A 93 11.27 -20.02 3.61
CA VAL A 93 11.80 -20.51 4.88
C VAL A 93 13.30 -20.21 5.02
N SER A 94 14.08 -20.36 3.95
CA SER A 94 15.50 -20.00 3.95
C SER A 94 15.74 -18.51 4.23
N TYR A 95 14.91 -17.62 3.67
CA TYR A 95 14.97 -16.18 3.96
C TYR A 95 14.56 -15.87 5.40
N LEU A 96 13.50 -16.50 5.92
CA LEU A 96 13.04 -16.28 7.30
C LEU A 96 14.13 -16.64 8.34
N LYS A 97 14.87 -17.73 8.11
CA LYS A 97 16.01 -18.12 8.96
C LYS A 97 17.14 -17.08 8.98
N GLN A 98 17.16 -16.20 8.00
CA GLN A 98 18.12 -15.11 7.86
C GLN A 98 17.52 -13.75 8.29
N GLY A 99 16.35 -13.74 8.94
CA GLY A 99 15.69 -12.52 9.39
C GLY A 99 15.23 -11.61 8.26
N THR A 100 14.85 -12.17 7.10
CA THR A 100 14.37 -11.37 5.96
C THR A 100 13.20 -12.03 5.23
N ASN A 101 12.38 -11.20 4.57
CA ASN A 101 11.37 -11.67 3.63
C ASN A 101 11.31 -10.74 2.40
N PRO A 102 12.13 -10.99 1.37
CA PRO A 102 12.12 -10.19 0.15
C PRO A 102 10.78 -10.20 -0.59
N TYR A 103 10.05 -11.33 -0.54
CA TYR A 103 8.78 -11.47 -1.24
C TYR A 103 7.72 -10.49 -0.71
N ARG A 104 7.70 -10.26 0.60
CA ARG A 104 6.82 -9.27 1.23
C ARG A 104 7.06 -7.87 0.69
N TRP A 105 8.32 -7.45 0.61
CA TRP A 105 8.66 -6.11 0.14
C TRP A 105 8.37 -5.92 -1.35
N TYR A 106 8.57 -6.93 -2.18
CA TYR A 106 8.19 -6.88 -3.59
C TYR A 106 6.68 -6.82 -3.77
N GLU A 107 5.93 -7.58 -2.98
CA GLU A 107 4.46 -7.56 -2.98
C GLU A 107 3.95 -6.18 -2.55
N TYR A 108 4.42 -5.66 -1.41
CA TYR A 108 3.99 -4.35 -0.88
C TYR A 108 4.39 -3.19 -1.78
N ALA A 109 5.58 -3.24 -2.41
CA ALA A 109 6.02 -2.19 -3.32
C ALA A 109 5.07 -2.00 -4.52
N VAL A 110 4.29 -3.01 -4.89
CA VAL A 110 3.25 -2.89 -5.93
C VAL A 110 1.88 -2.68 -5.31
N SER A 111 1.46 -3.54 -4.37
CA SER A 111 0.10 -3.51 -3.86
C SER A 111 -0.20 -2.28 -3.02
N ALA A 112 0.70 -1.88 -2.11
CA ALA A 112 0.53 -0.66 -1.31
C ALA A 112 0.57 0.60 -2.20
N SER A 113 1.38 0.59 -3.26
CA SER A 113 1.46 1.70 -4.22
C SER A 113 0.15 1.87 -4.99
N ILE A 114 -0.47 0.76 -5.43
CA ILE A 114 -1.82 0.77 -6.02
C ILE A 114 -2.85 1.30 -5.01
N MET A 115 -2.79 0.86 -3.76
CA MET A 115 -3.69 1.34 -2.71
C MET A 115 -3.58 2.86 -2.53
N VAL A 116 -2.36 3.41 -2.47
CA VAL A 116 -2.16 4.86 -2.30
C VAL A 116 -2.59 5.64 -3.53
N VAL A 117 -2.33 5.15 -4.74
CA VAL A 117 -2.87 5.74 -5.99
C VAL A 117 -4.40 5.81 -5.94
N LEU A 118 -5.05 4.72 -5.54
CA LEU A 118 -6.50 4.67 -5.39
C LEU A 118 -7.01 5.70 -4.37
N ILE A 119 -6.37 5.81 -3.20
CA ILE A 119 -6.71 6.79 -2.15
C ILE A 119 -6.51 8.22 -2.67
N ALA A 120 -5.43 8.49 -3.40
CA ALA A 120 -5.16 9.80 -3.98
C ALA A 120 -6.21 10.20 -5.01
N MET A 121 -6.60 9.27 -5.89
CA MET A 121 -7.68 9.52 -6.84
C MET A 121 -9.02 9.80 -6.13
N LEU A 122 -9.32 9.10 -5.03
CA LEU A 122 -10.51 9.36 -4.19
C LEU A 122 -10.49 10.72 -3.52
N ALA A 123 -9.30 11.27 -3.26
CA ALA A 123 -9.13 12.61 -2.75
C ALA A 123 -9.06 13.70 -3.84
N GLY A 124 -9.24 13.35 -5.12
CA GLY A 124 -9.24 14.31 -6.24
C GLY A 124 -7.91 14.49 -6.97
N VAL A 125 -6.89 13.67 -6.67
CA VAL A 125 -5.61 13.70 -7.39
C VAL A 125 -5.71 12.85 -8.66
N TRP A 126 -5.91 13.48 -9.82
CA TRP A 126 -6.12 12.77 -11.09
C TRP A 126 -4.97 12.89 -12.10
N ASP A 127 -4.01 13.78 -11.84
CA ASP A 127 -2.87 14.01 -12.72
C ASP A 127 -1.94 12.78 -12.76
N LEU A 128 -1.74 12.22 -13.95
CA LEU A 128 -0.98 10.98 -14.16
C LEU A 128 0.47 11.10 -13.67
N GLY A 129 1.12 12.25 -13.87
CA GLY A 129 2.49 12.46 -13.42
C GLY A 129 2.59 12.37 -11.89
N THR A 130 1.64 13.01 -11.21
CA THR A 130 1.51 12.95 -9.75
C THR A 130 1.25 11.53 -9.28
N LEU A 131 0.30 10.81 -9.90
CA LEU A 131 -0.02 9.42 -9.53
C LEU A 131 1.18 8.47 -9.71
N ILE A 132 1.97 8.63 -10.78
CA ILE A 132 3.20 7.86 -11.00
C ILE A 132 4.23 8.16 -9.92
N ALA A 133 4.40 9.44 -9.54
CA ALA A 133 5.32 9.83 -8.48
C ALA A 133 4.91 9.25 -7.12
N LEU A 134 3.61 9.29 -6.78
CA LEU A 134 3.09 8.67 -5.56
C LEU A 134 3.32 7.16 -5.54
N PHE A 135 3.04 6.48 -6.65
CA PHE A 135 3.33 5.05 -6.79
C PHE A 135 4.82 4.76 -6.54
N GLY A 136 5.71 5.54 -7.18
CA GLY A 136 7.15 5.39 -7.04
C GLY A 136 7.64 5.58 -5.60
N LEU A 137 7.15 6.59 -4.90
CA LEU A 137 7.52 6.87 -3.51
C LEU A 137 7.09 5.74 -2.55
N VAL A 138 5.90 5.20 -2.73
CA VAL A 138 5.42 4.06 -1.92
C VAL A 138 6.19 2.78 -2.24
N ALA A 139 6.56 2.58 -3.50
CA ALA A 139 7.45 1.49 -3.88
C ALA A 139 8.83 1.63 -3.22
N VAL A 140 9.43 2.83 -3.26
CA VAL A 140 10.71 3.13 -2.61
C VAL A 140 10.63 2.92 -1.11
N MET A 141 9.58 3.40 -0.43
CA MET A 141 9.35 3.15 1.00
C MET A 141 9.43 1.66 1.34
N ASN A 142 8.76 0.81 0.56
CA ASN A 142 8.78 -0.65 0.80
C ASN A 142 10.14 -1.28 0.47
N LEU A 143 10.80 -0.83 -0.59
CA LEU A 143 12.15 -1.31 -0.94
C LEU A 143 13.20 -0.86 0.08
N CYS A 144 13.00 0.28 0.76
CA CYS A 144 13.81 0.66 1.92
C CYS A 144 13.65 -0.33 3.07
N GLY A 145 12.47 -0.91 3.28
CA GLY A 145 12.28 -2.02 4.22
C GLY A 145 13.11 -3.26 3.84
N LEU A 146 13.17 -3.60 2.55
CA LEU A 146 14.07 -4.66 2.06
C LEU A 146 15.54 -4.35 2.32
N VAL A 147 15.96 -3.09 2.08
CA VAL A 147 17.32 -2.64 2.35
C VAL A 147 17.61 -2.71 3.85
N MET A 148 16.69 -2.32 4.71
CA MET A 148 16.82 -2.41 6.17
C MET A 148 17.14 -3.86 6.59
N GLU A 149 16.38 -4.83 6.08
CA GLU A 149 16.59 -6.26 6.33
C GLU A 149 17.90 -6.81 5.78
N ARG A 150 18.33 -6.38 4.59
CA ARG A 150 19.55 -6.89 3.98
C ARG A 150 20.81 -6.24 4.55
N HIS A 151 20.78 -4.93 4.76
CA HIS A 151 21.93 -4.16 5.19
C HIS A 151 22.32 -4.50 6.63
N ASN A 152 21.35 -4.56 7.54
CA ASN A 152 21.59 -4.83 8.96
C ASN A 152 22.04 -6.26 9.28
N ARG A 153 22.19 -7.12 8.27
CA ARG A 153 22.88 -8.41 8.42
C ARG A 153 24.41 -8.28 8.38
N LEU A 154 24.89 -7.15 7.87
CA LEU A 154 26.32 -6.88 7.66
C LEU A 154 26.87 -5.88 8.70
N THR A 155 26.01 -5.31 9.55
CA THR A 155 26.38 -4.31 10.54
C THR A 155 26.42 -4.91 11.95
N THR A 156 27.24 -4.33 12.83
CA THR A 156 27.30 -4.71 14.26
C THR A 156 26.14 -4.10 15.04
N ASP A 157 25.85 -2.85 14.75
CA ASP A 157 24.72 -2.10 15.32
C ASP A 157 23.68 -1.84 14.23
N THR A 158 22.43 -1.61 14.64
CA THR A 158 21.36 -1.33 13.68
C THR A 158 21.57 0.05 13.05
N ASP A 159 21.78 0.06 11.74
CA ASP A 159 21.77 1.25 10.89
C ASP A 159 20.33 1.54 10.43
N TRP A 160 19.79 2.64 10.95
CA TRP A 160 18.42 3.11 10.70
C TRP A 160 18.28 3.97 9.43
N SER A 161 19.36 4.21 8.68
CA SER A 161 19.34 5.14 7.54
C SER A 161 18.26 4.77 6.51
N SER A 162 18.15 3.49 6.17
CA SER A 162 17.13 3.02 5.23
C SER A 162 15.71 3.15 5.78
N PHE A 163 15.49 2.93 7.08
CA PHE A 163 14.20 3.15 7.73
C PHE A 163 13.79 4.64 7.71
N VAL A 164 14.73 5.55 7.97
CA VAL A 164 14.49 7.00 7.92
C VAL A 164 14.14 7.45 6.51
N VAL A 165 14.94 7.05 5.51
CA VAL A 165 14.66 7.37 4.10
C VAL A 165 13.31 6.79 3.66
N GLY A 166 13.02 5.55 4.05
CA GLY A 166 11.74 4.92 3.79
C GLY A 166 10.57 5.67 4.42
N SER A 167 10.72 6.16 5.66
CA SER A 167 9.70 6.96 6.36
C SER A 167 9.44 8.30 5.67
N VAL A 168 10.50 8.97 5.19
CA VAL A 168 10.36 10.21 4.40
C VAL A 168 9.64 9.94 3.09
N ALA A 169 10.05 8.90 2.35
CA ALA A 169 9.35 8.50 1.13
C ALA A 169 7.88 8.13 1.39
N GLY A 170 7.61 7.48 2.53
CA GLY A 170 6.29 7.03 2.93
C GLY A 170 5.34 8.14 3.37
N VAL A 171 5.82 9.23 3.98
CA VAL A 171 4.96 10.32 4.47
C VAL A 171 4.52 11.27 3.35
N VAL A 172 5.35 11.46 2.32
CA VAL A 172 5.08 12.41 1.22
C VAL A 172 3.73 12.16 0.52
N PRO A 173 3.36 10.92 0.14
CA PRO A 173 2.05 10.67 -0.46
C PRO A 173 0.86 11.08 0.42
N TRP A 174 0.95 10.88 1.74
CA TRP A 174 -0.10 11.30 2.66
C TRP A 174 -0.24 12.81 2.71
N LEU A 175 0.87 13.55 2.66
CA LEU A 175 0.84 15.01 2.60
C LEU A 175 0.20 15.52 1.30
N VAL A 176 0.53 14.90 0.16
CA VAL A 176 -0.09 15.24 -1.14
C VAL A 176 -1.61 15.03 -1.10
N ILE A 177 -2.05 13.91 -0.54
CA ILE A 177 -3.47 13.61 -0.36
C ILE A 177 -4.13 14.62 0.59
N ALA A 178 -3.47 14.96 1.70
CA ALA A 178 -3.97 15.94 2.66
C ALA A 178 -4.15 17.32 2.03
N VAL A 179 -3.20 17.78 1.20
CA VAL A 179 -3.30 19.04 0.47
C VAL A 179 -4.55 19.07 -0.42
N SER A 180 -4.86 17.96 -1.11
CA SER A 180 -6.07 17.85 -1.94
C SER A 180 -7.36 17.93 -1.11
N ILE A 181 -7.40 17.21 0.01
CA ILE A 181 -8.55 17.21 0.95
C ILE A 181 -8.77 18.61 1.53
N ILE A 182 -7.71 19.24 2.03
CA ILE A 182 -7.76 20.59 2.62
C ILE A 182 -8.17 21.61 1.57
N GLY A 183 -7.61 21.55 0.35
CA GLY A 183 -7.98 22.45 -0.73
C GLY A 183 -9.47 22.36 -1.11
N THR A 184 -10.08 21.17 -0.98
CA THR A 184 -11.52 21.01 -1.19
C THR A 184 -12.34 21.74 -0.12
N PHE A 185 -11.91 21.67 1.15
CA PHE A 185 -12.55 22.40 2.24
C PHE A 185 -12.39 23.92 2.10
N ASP A 186 -11.19 24.39 1.75
CA ASP A 186 -10.90 25.82 1.59
C ASP A 186 -11.70 26.44 0.43
N ALA A 187 -12.01 25.66 -0.61
CA ALA A 187 -12.89 26.06 -1.70
C ALA A 187 -14.39 26.07 -1.32
N GLY A 188 -14.74 25.79 -0.07
CA GLY A 188 -16.12 25.73 0.42
C GLY A 188 -16.86 24.43 0.10
N GLY A 189 -16.14 23.42 -0.42
CA GLY A 189 -16.66 22.07 -0.64
C GLY A 189 -16.47 21.17 0.58
N SER A 190 -17.01 19.96 0.51
CA SER A 190 -16.71 18.89 1.46
C SER A 190 -16.39 17.62 0.69
N PRO A 191 -15.19 17.03 0.87
CA PRO A 191 -14.92 15.67 0.42
C PRO A 191 -15.97 14.71 0.99
N PRO A 192 -16.34 13.64 0.29
CA PRO A 192 -17.23 12.62 0.83
C PRO A 192 -16.65 12.01 2.12
N ASP A 193 -17.50 11.78 3.13
CA ASP A 193 -17.07 11.28 4.45
C ASP A 193 -16.24 9.99 4.37
N PHE A 194 -16.58 9.09 3.44
CA PHE A 194 -15.86 7.84 3.27
C PHE A 194 -14.41 8.05 2.82
N VAL A 195 -14.11 9.13 2.08
CA VAL A 195 -12.74 9.48 1.65
C VAL A 195 -11.90 9.88 2.86
N ILE A 196 -12.48 10.67 3.77
CA ILE A 196 -11.81 11.09 5.02
C ILE A 196 -11.58 9.87 5.92
N ILE A 197 -12.58 8.99 6.05
CA ILE A 197 -12.47 7.75 6.83
C ILE A 197 -11.38 6.85 6.25
N ILE A 198 -11.33 6.66 4.92
CA ILE A 198 -10.28 5.90 4.23
C ILE A 198 -8.92 6.52 4.55
N TYR A 199 -8.77 7.84 4.34
CA TYR A 199 -7.50 8.54 4.58
C TYR A 199 -6.98 8.31 6.00
N VAL A 200 -7.81 8.57 7.02
CA VAL A 200 -7.40 8.44 8.43
C VAL A 200 -7.12 6.98 8.79
N SER A 201 -8.02 6.06 8.45
CA SER A 201 -7.88 4.66 8.85
C SER A 201 -6.67 3.98 8.18
N LEU A 202 -6.42 4.25 6.90
CA LEU A 202 -5.27 3.70 6.19
C LEU A 202 -3.96 4.39 6.59
N PHE A 203 -3.98 5.69 6.94
CA PHE A 203 -2.79 6.35 7.51
C PHE A 203 -2.35 5.66 8.80
N VAL A 204 -3.30 5.38 9.70
CA VAL A 204 -3.01 4.64 10.95
C VAL A 204 -2.46 3.26 10.63
N LEU A 205 -3.10 2.50 9.74
CA LEU A 205 -2.65 1.15 9.39
C LEU A 205 -1.26 1.15 8.75
N PHE A 206 -0.94 2.09 7.86
CA PHE A 206 0.41 2.22 7.27
C PHE A 206 1.48 2.50 8.34
N ASN A 207 1.18 3.34 9.33
CA ASN A 207 2.09 3.57 10.45
C ASN A 207 2.31 2.30 11.29
N LEU A 208 1.31 1.42 11.42
CA LEU A 208 1.50 0.13 12.10
C LEU A 208 2.51 -0.78 11.38
N PHE A 209 2.65 -0.70 10.05
CA PHE A 209 3.71 -1.43 9.33
C PHE A 209 5.10 -0.92 9.70
N ALA A 210 5.26 0.40 9.81
CA ALA A 210 6.51 1.03 10.23
C ALA A 210 6.84 0.70 11.69
N ILE A 211 5.84 0.79 12.58
CA ILE A 211 5.97 0.40 13.99
C ILE A 211 6.34 -1.08 14.11
N ASN A 212 5.75 -1.96 13.30
CA ASN A 212 6.11 -3.39 13.31
C ASN A 212 7.60 -3.59 13.00
N MET A 213 8.16 -2.84 12.03
CA MET A 213 9.60 -2.87 11.73
C MET A 213 10.43 -2.32 12.89
N LEU A 214 10.01 -1.17 13.44
CA LEU A 214 10.68 -0.52 14.55
C LEU A 214 10.78 -1.47 15.75
N LEU A 215 9.68 -2.11 16.14
CA LEU A 215 9.66 -3.07 17.25
C LEU A 215 10.50 -4.31 16.96
N GLN A 216 10.53 -4.77 15.70
CA GLN A 216 11.37 -5.90 15.26
C GLN A 216 12.86 -5.60 15.45
N TYR A 217 13.33 -4.40 15.07
CA TYR A 217 14.74 -4.01 15.20
C TYR A 217 15.13 -3.53 16.59
N LEU A 218 14.18 -3.05 17.38
CA LEU A 218 14.39 -2.80 18.81
C LEU A 218 14.36 -4.09 19.65
N GLU A 219 13.97 -5.23 19.05
CA GLU A 219 13.88 -6.55 19.71
C GLU A 219 13.11 -6.50 21.05
N VAL A 220 11.96 -5.81 21.04
CA VAL A 220 11.17 -5.62 22.27
C VAL A 220 10.05 -6.66 22.41
N TRP A 221 9.93 -7.24 23.61
CA TRP A 221 8.86 -8.18 23.98
C TRP A 221 8.74 -9.37 23.01
N LYS A 222 7.63 -9.49 22.27
CA LYS A 222 7.40 -10.57 21.30
C LYS A 222 8.17 -10.39 19.99
N TRP A 223 8.59 -9.16 19.68
CA TRP A 223 9.33 -8.84 18.47
C TRP A 223 10.82 -9.22 18.53
N GLN A 224 11.27 -9.76 19.67
CA GLN A 224 12.52 -10.53 19.75
C GLN A 224 12.55 -11.72 18.76
N ASP A 225 11.37 -12.21 18.40
CA ASP A 225 11.21 -13.27 17.41
C ASP A 225 10.78 -12.68 16.06
N TYR A 226 11.67 -12.78 15.06
CA TYR A 226 11.39 -12.32 13.70
C TYR A 226 10.10 -12.93 13.12
N LEU A 227 9.76 -14.18 13.47
CA LEU A 227 8.56 -14.84 12.96
C LEU A 227 7.27 -14.21 13.51
N TYR A 228 7.33 -13.59 14.70
CA TYR A 228 6.22 -12.81 15.22
C TYR A 228 6.01 -11.54 14.38
N GLY A 229 7.08 -10.83 14.03
CA GLY A 229 7.04 -9.67 13.14
C GLY A 229 6.51 -10.02 11.75
N GLU A 230 6.95 -11.13 11.17
CA GLU A 230 6.44 -11.66 9.90
C GLU A 230 4.93 -11.96 9.96
N ARG A 231 4.47 -12.60 11.03
CA ARG A 231 3.03 -12.87 11.21
C ARG A 231 2.22 -11.57 11.34
N ALA A 232 2.73 -10.60 12.09
CA ALA A 232 2.09 -9.30 12.24
C ALA A 232 1.96 -8.59 10.88
N TYR A 233 2.99 -8.63 10.03
CA TYR A 233 2.91 -8.10 8.67
C TYR A 233 1.82 -8.75 7.82
N ILE A 234 1.74 -10.09 7.85
CA ILE A 234 0.71 -10.82 7.10
C ILE A 234 -0.70 -10.43 7.57
N VAL A 235 -0.92 -10.30 8.88
CA VAL A 235 -2.21 -9.87 9.44
C VAL A 235 -2.52 -8.42 9.07
N LEU A 236 -1.56 -7.50 9.23
CA LEU A 236 -1.72 -6.10 8.86
C LEU A 236 -2.05 -5.96 7.37
N SER A 237 -1.40 -6.75 6.50
CA SER A 237 -1.67 -6.79 5.06
C SER A 237 -3.11 -7.19 4.77
N LEU A 238 -3.59 -8.28 5.38
CA LEU A 238 -4.98 -8.70 5.23
C LEU A 238 -5.93 -7.58 5.69
N VAL A 239 -5.74 -7.07 6.92
CA VAL A 239 -6.64 -6.08 7.52
C VAL A 239 -6.68 -4.79 6.69
N ALA A 240 -5.53 -4.22 6.32
CA ALA A 240 -5.47 -2.97 5.58
C ALA A 240 -6.08 -3.08 4.18
N LYS A 241 -5.75 -4.16 3.45
CA LYS A 241 -6.30 -4.38 2.11
C LYS A 241 -7.79 -4.66 2.14
N SER A 242 -8.25 -5.48 3.09
CA SER A 242 -9.68 -5.76 3.26
C SER A 242 -10.44 -4.49 3.61
N LEU A 243 -9.94 -3.72 4.58
CA LEU A 243 -10.57 -2.48 5.02
C LEU A 243 -10.72 -1.48 3.86
N LEU A 244 -9.64 -1.23 3.11
CA LEU A 244 -9.70 -0.32 1.96
C LEU A 244 -10.66 -0.84 0.88
N ALA A 245 -10.56 -2.11 0.51
CA ALA A 245 -11.40 -2.69 -0.54
C ALA A 245 -12.89 -2.52 -0.22
N TRP A 246 -13.30 -2.83 1.01
CA TRP A 246 -14.70 -2.72 1.41
C TRP A 246 -15.15 -1.27 1.61
N GLN A 247 -14.30 -0.38 2.13
CA GLN A 247 -14.61 1.04 2.21
C GLN A 247 -14.81 1.65 0.81
N VAL A 248 -13.98 1.28 -0.17
CA VAL A 248 -14.14 1.71 -1.57
C VAL A 248 -15.39 1.09 -2.20
N TYR A 249 -15.67 -0.18 -1.93
CA TYR A 249 -16.88 -0.83 -2.42
C TYR A 249 -18.15 -0.09 -1.96
N PHE A 250 -18.33 0.09 -0.66
CA PHE A 250 -19.52 0.74 -0.11
C PHE A 250 -19.55 2.24 -0.36
N GLY A 251 -18.40 2.90 -0.24
CA GLY A 251 -18.30 4.35 -0.37
C GLY A 251 -18.32 4.84 -1.81
N ALA A 252 -17.56 4.20 -2.70
CA ALA A 252 -17.34 4.71 -4.05
C ALA A 252 -17.99 3.87 -5.16
N LEU A 253 -18.22 2.56 -4.99
CA LEU A 253 -18.80 1.74 -6.06
C LEU A 253 -20.32 1.56 -5.95
N ASN A 254 -20.88 1.75 -4.75
CA ASN A 254 -22.29 1.49 -4.47
C ASN A 254 -23.06 2.67 -3.83
N SER A 255 -22.45 3.86 -3.80
CA SER A 255 -23.10 5.11 -3.39
C SER A 255 -23.21 6.07 -4.57
N PRO A 256 -24.25 6.92 -4.66
CA PRO A 256 -24.17 8.15 -5.45
C PRO A 256 -23.08 9.01 -4.81
N VAL A 257 -21.97 9.19 -5.52
CA VAL A 257 -20.85 10.07 -5.15
C VAL A 257 -20.62 10.99 -6.33
#